data_AF-A0A957RIZ5-F1
#
_entry.id   AF-A0A957RIZ5-F1
#
_cell.length_a   1.000
_cell.length_b   1.000
_cell.length_c   1.000
_cell.angle_alpha   90.00
_cell.angle_beta   90.00
_cell.angle_gamma   90.00
#
_symmetry.space_group_name_H-M   'P 1'
#
loop_
_entity.id
_entity.type
_entity.pdbx_description
1 polymer ?
#
loop_
_entity_poly.entity_id
_entity_poly.type
_entity_poly.pdbx_seq_one_letter_code
_entity_poly.pdbx_strand_id
1 'polypeptide(L)'
;CLGSINLAKHVALDADDEPVVDWALLERTVRESTSFLDNVVSANAYVPAVPEVAEAAYRARRIGLGIMGLGDMMYKLGIRYGSENGQEFAAQIMEFVRFHSMQRSVELAEARGPFLAFAGSIYDKDAEG
;
A
#
# COMPACT_ATOMS: atom_id res chain seq x y z
N CYS A 1 12.09 -0.57 2.23
CA CYS A 1 11.40 -0.85 3.51
C CYS A 1 10.16 -1.69 3.22
N LEU A 2 9.81 -2.68 4.05
CA LEU A 2 8.66 -3.56 3.85
C LEU A 2 7.66 -3.44 5.01
N GLY A 3 6.37 -3.57 4.72
CA GLY A 3 5.29 -3.67 5.70
C GLY A 3 4.10 -4.41 5.12
N SER A 4 3.27 -5.00 5.98
CA SER A 4 2.08 -5.76 5.55
C SER A 4 0.86 -5.41 6.37
N ILE A 5 -0.26 -5.13 5.71
CA ILE A 5 -1.54 -4.83 6.34
C ILE A 5 -2.24 -6.13 6.72
N ASN A 6 -2.69 -6.24 7.97
CA ASN A 6 -3.47 -7.38 8.43
C ASN A 6 -4.96 -7.21 8.12
N LEU A 7 -5.40 -7.76 6.98
CA LEU A 7 -6.77 -7.65 6.48
C LEU A 7 -7.82 -8.26 7.42
N ALA A 8 -7.43 -9.22 8.26
CA ALA A 8 -8.35 -9.82 9.22
C ALA A 8 -8.86 -8.83 10.28
N LYS A 9 -8.21 -7.66 10.41
CA LYS A 9 -8.59 -6.56 11.31
C LYS A 9 -9.51 -5.53 10.64
N HIS A 10 -9.84 -5.71 9.37
CA HIS A 10 -10.66 -4.81 8.55
C HIS A 10 -12.01 -5.43 8.20
N VAL A 11 -12.55 -6.24 9.11
CA VAL A 11 -13.91 -6.80 9.03
C VAL A 11 -14.70 -6.30 10.21
N ALA A 12 -15.86 -5.73 9.94
CA ALA A 12 -16.83 -5.22 10.91
C ALA A 12 -18.17 -5.93 10.73
N LEU A 13 -19.11 -5.67 11.65
CA LEU A 13 -20.51 -6.05 11.48
C LEU A 13 -21.28 -4.83 10.97
N ASP A 14 -22.21 -5.05 10.05
CA ASP A 14 -23.17 -4.01 9.64
C ASP A 14 -24.35 -3.90 10.63
N ALA A 15 -25.40 -3.18 10.24
CA ALA A 15 -26.56 -2.94 11.11
C ALA A 15 -27.40 -4.21 11.37
N ASP A 16 -27.24 -5.24 10.55
CA ASP A 16 -27.97 -6.51 10.62
C ASP A 16 -27.09 -7.63 11.22
N ASP A 17 -25.96 -7.28 11.86
CA ASP A 17 -24.95 -8.18 12.41
C ASP A 17 -24.25 -9.07 11.36
N GLU A 18 -24.25 -8.67 10.09
CA GLU A 18 -23.56 -9.40 9.01
C GLU A 18 -22.12 -8.91 8.82
N PRO A 19 -21.15 -9.82 8.60
CA PRO A 19 -19.75 -9.46 8.43
C PRO A 19 -19.51 -8.75 7.08
N VAL A 20 -18.96 -7.53 7.15
CA VAL A 20 -18.62 -6.70 6.00
C VAL A 20 -17.20 -6.15 6.09
N VAL A 21 -16.64 -5.74 4.95
CA VAL A 21 -15.34 -5.05 4.92
C VAL A 21 -15.48 -3.65 5.50
N ASP A 22 -14.62 -3.31 6.46
CA ASP A 22 -14.46 -1.93 6.92
C ASP A 22 -13.52 -1.17 5.97
N TRP A 23 -14.09 -0.69 4.86
CA TRP A 23 -13.37 0.03 3.81
C TRP A 23 -12.72 1.32 4.32
N ALA A 24 -13.39 2.04 5.22
CA ALA A 24 -12.88 3.30 5.77
C ALA A 24 -11.64 3.06 6.64
N LEU A 25 -11.67 2.02 7.49
CA LEU A 25 -10.51 1.63 8.27
C LEU A 25 -9.37 1.12 7.37
N LEU A 26 -9.70 0.34 6.33
CA LEU A 26 -8.70 -0.18 5.39
C LEU A 26 -8.00 0.96 4.66
N GLU A 27 -8.76 1.93 4.12
CA GLU A 27 -8.20 3.12 3.47
C GLU A 27 -7.25 3.86 4.40
N ARG A 28 -7.70 4.18 5.62
CA ARG A 28 -6.87 4.89 6.60
C ARG A 28 -5.58 4.13 6.87
N THR A 29 -5.68 2.82 7.08
CA THR A 29 -4.53 1.95 7.37
C THR A 29 -3.53 1.92 6.21
N VAL A 30 -4.02 1.83 4.97
CA VAL A 30 -3.18 1.87 3.76
C VAL A 30 -2.43 3.20 3.67
N ARG A 31 -3.13 4.32 3.79
CA ARG A 31 -2.56 5.67 3.65
C ARG A 31 -1.54 5.98 4.76
N GLU A 32 -1.84 5.59 5.99
CA GLU A 32 -0.91 5.73 7.11
C GLU A 32 0.33 4.83 6.92
N SER A 33 0.15 3.58 6.48
CA SER A 33 1.26 2.66 6.22
C SER A 33 2.18 3.16 5.10
N THR A 34 1.61 3.69 4.01
CA THR A 34 2.39 4.30 2.91
C THR A 34 3.23 5.47 3.42
N SER A 35 2.63 6.36 4.22
CA SER A 35 3.34 7.52 4.80
C SER A 35 4.44 7.07 5.77
N PHE A 36 4.15 6.06 6.59
CA PHE A 36 5.10 5.50 7.54
C PHE A 36 6.31 4.89 6.81
N LEU A 37 6.07 4.05 5.80
CA LEU A 37 7.13 3.42 5.03
C LEU A 37 8.00 4.45 4.28
N ASP A 38 7.41 5.51 3.72
CA ASP A 38 8.15 6.62 3.11
C ASP A 38 9.01 7.37 4.13
N ASN A 39 8.48 7.62 5.33
CA ASN A 39 9.25 8.24 6.42
C ASN A 39 10.45 7.37 6.84
N VAL A 40 10.28 6.04 6.89
CA VAL A 40 11.37 5.10 7.22
C VAL A 40 12.51 5.19 6.21
N VAL A 41 12.24 5.47 4.92
CA VAL A 41 13.32 5.68 3.92
C VAL A 41 14.26 6.81 4.36
N SER A 42 13.72 7.87 4.97
CA SER A 42 14.49 9.04 5.39
C SER A 42 15.06 8.91 6.81
N ALA A 43 14.39 8.17 7.69
CA ALA A 43 14.80 7.97 9.08
C ALA A 43 15.80 6.82 9.29
N ASN A 44 16.01 5.96 8.28
CA ASN A 44 16.86 4.80 8.43
C ASN A 44 18.35 5.18 8.52
N ALA A 45 18.91 5.06 9.73
CA ALA A 45 20.29 5.41 10.06
C ALA A 45 21.36 4.56 9.36
N TYR A 46 21.00 3.43 8.73
CA TYR A 46 21.92 2.59 7.96
C TYR A 46 22.06 3.04 6.50
N VAL A 47 21.10 3.83 5.99
CA VAL A 47 21.14 4.32 4.61
C VAL A 47 22.37 5.19 4.34
N PRO A 48 22.80 6.11 5.23
CA PRO A 48 24.00 6.93 5.02
C PRO A 48 25.32 6.18 5.22
N ALA A 49 25.30 4.97 5.79
CA ALA A 49 26.53 4.24 6.14
C ALA A 49 27.29 3.70 4.92
N VAL A 50 26.60 3.55 3.78
CA VAL A 50 27.16 3.11 2.49
C VAL A 50 26.68 4.09 1.41
N PRO A 51 27.55 4.90 0.79
CA PRO A 51 27.16 5.96 -0.14
C PRO A 51 26.27 5.50 -1.30
N GLU A 52 26.56 4.34 -1.87
CA GLU A 52 25.80 3.76 -2.99
C GLU A 52 24.37 3.37 -2.57
N VAL A 53 24.20 2.93 -1.32
CA VAL A 53 22.90 2.60 -0.75
C VAL A 53 22.10 3.87 -0.48
N ALA A 54 22.77 4.93 0.01
CA ALA A 54 22.15 6.24 0.20
C ALA A 54 21.63 6.81 -1.12
N GLU A 55 22.46 6.80 -2.15
CA GLU A 55 22.09 7.28 -3.48
C GLU A 55 20.88 6.50 -4.01
N ALA A 56 20.93 5.17 -4.01
CA ALA A 56 19.84 4.34 -4.51
C ALA A 56 18.53 4.52 -3.72
N ALA A 57 18.62 4.64 -2.39
CA ALA A 57 17.46 4.81 -1.52
C ALA A 57 16.78 6.17 -1.72
N TYR A 58 17.54 7.26 -1.73
CA TYR A 58 16.96 8.60 -1.89
C TYR A 58 16.53 8.89 -3.33
N ARG A 59 17.21 8.29 -4.32
CA ARG A 59 16.86 8.47 -5.73
C ARG A 59 15.52 7.85 -6.09
N ALA A 60 15.23 6.64 -5.59
CA ALA A 60 14.03 5.89 -5.98
C ALA A 60 12.94 5.84 -4.90
N ARG A 61 13.27 6.10 -3.63
CA ARG A 61 12.36 6.06 -2.46
C ARG A 61 11.41 4.85 -2.42
N ARG A 62 11.90 3.67 -2.81
CA ARG A 62 11.07 2.47 -2.95
C ARG A 62 10.55 1.96 -1.60
N ILE A 63 9.24 1.78 -1.51
CA ILE A 63 8.55 1.10 -0.41
C ILE A 63 7.91 -0.20 -0.91
N GLY A 64 7.73 -1.17 -0.01
CA GLY A 64 6.94 -2.37 -0.28
C GLY A 64 5.84 -2.51 0.75
N LEU A 65 4.60 -2.24 0.33
CA LEU A 65 3.39 -2.43 1.13
C LEU A 65 2.66 -3.68 0.62
N GLY A 66 2.61 -4.72 1.44
CA GLY A 66 1.90 -5.96 1.17
C GLY A 66 0.66 -6.14 2.05
N ILE A 67 0.08 -7.32 1.96
CA ILE A 67 -1.07 -7.75 2.77
C ILE A 67 -0.75 -9.08 3.46
N MET A 68 -1.45 -9.33 4.56
CA MET A 68 -1.54 -10.62 5.23
C MET A 68 -3.00 -10.85 5.67
N GLY A 69 -3.36 -12.09 6.01
CA GLY A 69 -4.69 -12.41 6.55
C GLY A 69 -5.84 -12.35 5.54
N LEU A 70 -5.55 -12.47 4.23
CA LEU A 70 -6.59 -12.53 3.19
C LEU A 70 -7.53 -13.73 3.41
N GLY A 71 -7.00 -14.90 3.75
CA GLY A 71 -7.80 -16.08 4.04
C GLY A 71 -8.68 -15.92 5.28
N ASP A 72 -8.16 -15.30 6.34
CA ASP A 72 -8.94 -15.00 7.56
C ASP A 72 -10.06 -14.00 7.28
N MET A 73 -9.79 -12.99 6.45
CA MET A 73 -10.80 -12.02 6.02
C MET A 73 -11.90 -12.72 5.21
N MET A 74 -11.54 -13.53 4.22
CA MET A 74 -12.48 -14.31 3.43
C MET A 74 -13.31 -15.26 4.30
N TYR A 75 -12.69 -15.94 5.26
CA TYR A 75 -13.38 -16.81 6.21
C TYR A 75 -14.45 -16.05 7.00
N LYS A 76 -14.11 -14.87 7.54
CA LYS A 76 -15.06 -14.03 8.27
C LYS A 76 -16.23 -13.54 7.41
N LEU A 77 -15.97 -13.26 6.14
CA LEU A 77 -16.98 -12.80 5.17
C LEU A 77 -17.77 -13.95 4.52
N GLY A 78 -17.52 -15.20 4.91
CA GLY A 78 -18.16 -16.37 4.29
C GLY A 78 -17.75 -16.64 2.84
N ILE A 79 -16.64 -16.05 2.38
CA ILE A 79 -16.14 -16.20 1.01
C ILE A 79 -15.21 -17.41 0.92
N ARG A 80 -15.52 -18.36 0.04
CA ARG A 80 -14.67 -19.55 -0.17
C ARG A 80 -13.39 -19.18 -0.91
N TYR A 81 -12.24 -19.45 -0.31
CA TYR A 81 -10.94 -19.33 -0.98
C TYR A 81 -10.87 -20.18 -2.26
N GLY A 82 -10.35 -19.61 -3.34
CA GLY A 82 -10.20 -20.29 -4.64
C GLY A 82 -11.49 -20.45 -5.44
N SER A 83 -12.62 -19.95 -4.95
CA SER A 83 -13.83 -19.76 -5.77
C SER A 83 -13.69 -18.55 -6.69
N GLU A 84 -14.53 -18.46 -7.73
CA GLU A 84 -14.59 -17.31 -8.64
C GLU A 84 -14.86 -16.01 -7.86
N ASN A 85 -15.88 -16.01 -6.98
CA ASN A 85 -16.16 -14.89 -6.07
C ASN A 85 -14.95 -14.55 -5.17
N GLY A 86 -14.21 -15.55 -4.68
CA GLY A 86 -12.98 -15.33 -3.91
C GLY A 86 -11.86 -14.68 -4.72
N GLN A 87 -11.74 -15.01 -6.01
CA GLN A 87 -10.76 -14.39 -6.90
C GLN A 87 -11.12 -12.93 -7.19
N GLU A 88 -12.39 -12.65 -7.48
CA GLU A 88 -12.89 -11.29 -7.68
C GLU A 88 -12.71 -10.45 -6.42
N PHE A 89 -13.04 -10.99 -5.25
CA PHE A 89 -12.82 -10.32 -3.97
C PHE A 89 -11.35 -10.01 -3.72
N ALA A 90 -10.45 -10.98 -3.95
CA ALA A 90 -9.01 -10.74 -3.81
C ALA A 90 -8.50 -9.65 -4.77
N ALA A 91 -9.01 -9.61 -6.00
CA ALA A 91 -8.68 -8.58 -6.97
C ALA A 91 -9.15 -7.18 -6.49
N GLN A 92 -10.39 -7.09 -5.98
CA GLN A 92 -10.93 -5.85 -5.42
C GLN A 92 -10.10 -5.34 -4.24
N ILE A 93 -9.71 -6.21 -3.31
CA ILE A 93 -8.86 -5.84 -2.17
C ILE A 93 -7.50 -5.33 -2.63
N MET A 94 -6.87 -6.02 -3.59
CA MET A 94 -5.57 -5.60 -4.11
C MET A 94 -5.65 -4.29 -4.89
N GLU A 95 -6.70 -4.08 -5.67
CA GLU A 95 -6.96 -2.82 -6.37
C GLU A 95 -7.14 -1.68 -5.37
N PHE A 96 -7.96 -1.87 -4.33
CA PHE A 96 -8.21 -0.88 -3.29
C PHE A 96 -6.91 -0.48 -2.57
N VAL A 97 -6.11 -1.45 -2.12
CA VAL A 97 -4.82 -1.20 -1.46
C VAL A 97 -3.87 -0.45 -2.40
N ARG A 98 -3.77 -0.87 -3.67
CA ARG A 98 -2.91 -0.22 -4.66
C ARG A 98 -3.34 1.22 -4.92
N PHE A 99 -4.64 1.44 -5.11
CA PHE A 99 -5.20 2.75 -5.42
C PHE A 99 -4.90 3.76 -4.31
N HIS A 100 -5.29 3.45 -3.07
CA HIS A 100 -5.09 4.38 -1.94
C HIS A 100 -3.61 4.57 -1.58
N SER A 101 -2.77 3.54 -1.77
CA SER A 101 -1.32 3.67 -1.61
C SER A 101 -0.72 4.62 -2.65
N MET A 102 -1.10 4.47 -3.93
CA MET A 102 -0.62 5.34 -5.00
C MET A 102 -1.13 6.77 -4.85
N GLN A 103 -2.41 6.94 -4.52
CA GLN A 103 -3.00 8.25 -4.25
C GLN A 103 -2.23 8.96 -3.12
N ARG A 104 -1.93 8.23 -2.03
CA ARG A 104 -1.13 8.81 -0.94
C ARG A 104 0.30 9.15 -1.37
N SER A 105 0.91 8.33 -2.23
CA SER A 105 2.23 8.63 -2.80
C SER A 105 2.23 9.94 -3.61
N VAL A 106 1.18 10.19 -4.41
CA VAL A 106 0.99 11.45 -5.15
C VAL A 106 0.89 12.64 -4.20
N GLU A 107 0.06 12.55 -3.16
CA GLU A 107 -0.06 13.63 -2.16
C GLU A 107 1.25 13.91 -1.41
N LEU A 108 2.05 12.87 -1.13
CA LEU A 108 3.37 13.04 -0.54
C LEU A 108 4.32 13.75 -1.51
N ALA A 109 4.25 13.44 -2.81
CA ALA A 109 5.03 14.12 -3.83
C ALA A 109 4.62 15.59 -4.01
N GLU A 110 3.33 15.92 -3.89
CA GLU A 110 2.86 17.32 -3.88
C GLU A 110 3.43 18.10 -2.69
N ALA A 111 3.51 17.47 -1.51
CA ALA A 111 3.98 18.12 -0.29
C ALA A 111 5.52 18.17 -0.17
N ARG A 112 6.24 17.17 -0.70
CA ARG A 112 7.69 16.97 -0.46
C ARG A 112 8.53 17.01 -1.74
N GLY A 113 7.90 17.11 -2.89
CA GLY A 113 8.51 16.86 -4.20
C GLY A 113 8.48 15.37 -4.58
N PRO A 114 8.45 15.05 -5.88
CA PRO A 114 8.56 13.68 -6.35
C PRO A 114 9.94 13.09 -6.05
N PHE A 115 10.08 11.77 -6.13
CA PHE A 115 11.38 11.11 -6.02
C PHE A 115 12.32 11.55 -7.16
N LEU A 116 13.63 11.59 -6.91
CA LEU A 116 14.59 12.20 -7.86
C LEU A 116 14.62 11.53 -9.24
N ALA A 117 14.30 10.24 -9.31
CA ALA A 117 14.21 9.49 -10.57
C ALA A 117 12.80 9.52 -11.21
N PHE A 118 11.93 10.45 -10.83
CA PHE A 118 10.57 10.53 -11.37
C PHE A 118 10.57 10.88 -12.87
N ALA A 119 11.34 11.90 -13.27
CA ALA A 119 11.45 12.29 -14.67
C ALA A 119 11.99 11.14 -15.53
N GLY A 120 11.30 10.80 -16.61
CA GLY A 120 11.63 9.66 -17.48
C GLY A 120 11.25 8.28 -16.91
N SER A 121 10.51 8.22 -15.80
CA SER A 121 9.98 6.96 -15.26
C SER A 121 8.65 6.58 -15.92
N ILE A 122 8.19 5.34 -15.68
CA ILE A 122 6.85 4.88 -16.11
C ILE A 122 5.68 5.70 -15.50
N TYR A 123 5.95 6.56 -14.53
CA TYR A 123 4.97 7.44 -13.89
C TYR A 123 5.02 8.87 -14.44
N ASP A 124 6.04 9.20 -15.24
CA ASP A 124 6.15 10.46 -15.93
C ASP A 124 5.32 10.39 -17.22
N LYS A 125 4.20 11.13 -17.26
CA LYS A 125 3.29 11.15 -18.42
C LYS A 125 3.83 12.00 -19.57
N ASP A 126 4.78 12.89 -19.28
CA ASP A 126 5.41 13.79 -20.25
C ASP A 126 6.73 13.21 -20.78
N ALA A 127 7.16 12.07 -20.25
CA ALA A 127 8.24 11.27 -20.84
C ALA A 127 7.72 10.67 -22.15
N GLU A 128 8.00 11.32 -23.28
CA GLU A 128 7.73 10.78 -24.62
C GLU A 128 8.22 9.33 -24.73
N GLY A 129 7.27 8.41 -24.87
CA GLY A 129 7.46 6.97 -25.02
C GLY A 129 6.15 6.24 -25.28
#